data_AF-A0A0J7I1Y2-F1
#
_entry.id   AF-A0A0J7I1Y2-F1
#
_cell.length_a   1.000
_cell.length_b   1.000
_cell.length_c   1.000
_cell.angle_alpha   90.00
_cell.angle_beta   90.00
_cell.angle_gamma   90.00
#
_symmetry.space_group_name_H-M   'P 1'
#
loop_
_entity.id
_entity.type
_entity.pdbx_description
1 polymer ?
#
loop_
_entity_poly.entity_id
_entity_poly.type
_entity_poly.pdbx_seq_one_letter_code
_entity_poly.pdbx_strand_id
1 'polypeptide(L)'
;MNLGKYNSIFLCLFPILLFFSCNKKERTYIETIALNDVKLPKAKSGDWRYSRNEKFQTFDDFQKLTKMKPGPGKNTIYLQPIGEFNELQKKEIELTREYLSTYFQLETKILPILPNTIFPKSVTRISTEGQEQILAGYILDSILIKRKPNDATVFMGITEKDLFPKPEWNYVFGQASYEDGVGVTSMYRFSDCHVSSSNFNISLERLIKISSHEIGHMFGISHCLNANCVMNGTNSLSETDYHFARACSLCQQKLNSSLLYDHKKRLLDLKNFFEKQHLNSEFVRAEQDFNLLK
;
A
#
# COMPACT_ATOMS: atom_id res chain seq x y z
N MET A 1 -4.30 67.54 -69.05
CA MET A 1 -5.21 67.55 -67.88
C MET A 1 -5.80 66.16 -67.75
N ASN A 2 -5.58 65.56 -66.59
CA ASN A 2 -5.94 64.19 -66.19
C ASN A 2 -7.46 63.99 -66.11
N LEU A 3 -7.96 62.84 -66.57
CA LEU A 3 -9.19 62.23 -66.07
C LEU A 3 -8.94 60.72 -65.92
N GLY A 4 -9.15 60.25 -64.70
CA GLY A 4 -8.57 59.03 -64.14
C GLY A 4 -9.31 57.75 -64.48
N LYS A 5 -8.54 56.66 -64.56
CA LYS A 5 -9.02 55.28 -64.55
C LYS A 5 -9.30 54.85 -63.11
N TYR A 6 -10.55 54.51 -62.80
CA TYR A 6 -10.91 53.81 -61.57
C TYR A 6 -10.62 52.31 -61.74
N ASN A 7 -9.66 51.79 -60.97
CA ASN A 7 -9.46 50.35 -60.78
C ASN A 7 -10.31 49.90 -59.59
N SER A 8 -11.36 49.10 -59.84
CA SER A 8 -12.05 48.37 -58.77
C SER A 8 -11.18 47.20 -58.32
N ILE A 9 -10.57 47.32 -57.14
CA ILE A 9 -9.90 46.22 -56.45
C ILE A 9 -10.98 45.45 -55.69
N PHE A 10 -11.29 44.24 -56.15
CA PHE A 10 -12.11 43.28 -55.42
C PHE A 10 -11.30 42.75 -54.23
N LEU A 11 -11.58 43.26 -53.01
CA LEU A 11 -11.03 42.69 -51.78
C LEU A 11 -11.84 41.42 -51.45
N CYS A 12 -11.31 40.25 -51.81
CA CYS A 12 -11.80 38.98 -51.29
C CYS A 12 -11.42 38.86 -49.81
N LEU A 13 -12.37 39.16 -48.92
CA LEU A 13 -12.31 38.82 -47.50
C LEU A 13 -12.39 37.29 -47.35
N PHE A 14 -11.25 36.63 -47.20
CA PHE A 14 -11.20 35.26 -46.74
C PHE A 14 -11.54 35.23 -45.23
N PRO A 15 -12.60 34.52 -44.80
CA PRO A 15 -12.82 34.30 -43.39
C PRO A 15 -11.72 33.36 -42.87
N ILE A 16 -10.83 33.90 -42.04
CA ILE A 16 -9.86 33.10 -41.28
C ILE A 16 -10.66 32.30 -40.24
N LEU A 17 -11.03 31.07 -40.59
CA LEU A 17 -11.52 30.07 -39.65
C LEU A 17 -10.36 29.72 -38.70
N LEU A 18 -10.33 30.39 -37.55
CA LEU A 18 -9.54 29.96 -36.41
C LEU A 18 -10.10 28.62 -35.93
N PHE A 19 -9.54 27.54 -36.46
CA PHE A 19 -9.68 26.22 -35.86
C PHE A 19 -9.03 26.29 -34.46
N PHE A 20 -9.83 26.55 -33.44
CA PHE A 20 -9.49 26.18 -32.08
C PHE A 20 -9.36 24.66 -32.07
N SER A 21 -8.15 24.16 -32.34
CA SER A 21 -7.80 22.79 -32.02
C SER A 21 -8.03 22.63 -30.52
N CYS A 22 -9.11 21.95 -30.17
CA CYS A 22 -9.33 21.43 -28.84
C CYS A 22 -8.23 20.39 -28.60
N ASN A 23 -7.03 20.84 -28.24
CA ASN A 23 -5.97 19.99 -27.71
C ASN A 23 -6.51 19.45 -26.38
N LYS A 24 -7.25 18.33 -26.43
CA LYS A 24 -7.56 17.54 -25.24
C LYS A 24 -6.21 17.13 -24.67
N LYS A 25 -5.78 17.82 -23.62
CA LYS A 25 -4.56 17.50 -22.87
C LYS A 25 -4.65 16.03 -22.48
N GLU A 26 -3.68 15.23 -22.93
CA GLU A 26 -3.62 13.82 -22.55
C GLU A 26 -3.55 13.71 -21.03
N ARG A 27 -4.38 12.83 -20.46
CA ARG A 27 -4.39 12.59 -19.02
C ARG A 27 -3.11 11.90 -18.62
N THR A 28 -2.51 12.35 -17.52
CA THR A 28 -1.43 11.62 -16.86
C THR A 28 -1.91 10.25 -16.37
N TYR A 29 -0.99 9.33 -16.09
CA TYR A 29 -1.33 8.02 -15.54
C TYR A 29 -2.24 8.13 -14.30
N ILE A 30 -1.89 9.03 -13.35
CA ILE A 30 -2.65 9.22 -12.11
C ILE A 30 -4.07 9.73 -12.39
N GLU A 31 -4.22 10.72 -13.27
CA GLU A 31 -5.53 11.25 -13.66
C GLU A 31 -6.40 10.19 -14.36
N THR A 32 -5.77 9.28 -15.12
CA THR A 32 -6.46 8.18 -15.80
C THR A 32 -6.99 7.14 -14.82
N ILE A 33 -6.16 6.63 -13.90
CA ILE A 33 -6.59 5.62 -12.93
C ILE A 33 -7.50 6.18 -11.82
N ALA A 34 -7.51 7.51 -11.61
CA ALA A 34 -8.41 8.17 -10.67
C ALA A 34 -9.89 7.96 -11.03
N LEU A 35 -10.21 7.69 -12.30
CA LEU A 35 -11.57 7.35 -12.74
C LEU A 35 -12.09 6.05 -12.10
N ASN A 36 -11.19 5.16 -11.68
CA ASN A 36 -11.53 3.89 -11.03
C ASN A 36 -11.41 3.94 -9.50
N ASP A 37 -11.13 5.11 -8.91
CA ASP A 37 -11.11 5.24 -7.44
C ASP A 37 -12.52 5.00 -6.88
N VAL A 38 -12.66 3.97 -6.05
CA VAL A 38 -13.94 3.63 -5.43
C VAL A 38 -14.15 4.49 -4.21
N LYS A 39 -15.22 5.29 -4.19
CA LYS A 39 -15.57 6.12 -3.06
C LYS A 39 -15.83 5.27 -1.81
N LEU A 40 -15.29 5.70 -0.68
CA LEU A 40 -15.55 5.04 0.60
C LEU A 40 -17.01 5.26 1.04
N PRO A 41 -17.68 4.24 1.58
CA PRO A 41 -19.00 4.39 2.16
C PRO A 41 -18.94 5.25 3.42
N LYS A 42 -20.12 5.64 3.91
CA LYS A 42 -20.24 6.26 5.24
C LYS A 42 -19.89 5.22 6.29
N ALA A 43 -18.99 5.57 7.22
CA ALA A 43 -18.58 4.69 8.30
C ALA A 43 -19.76 4.35 9.22
N LYS A 44 -19.83 3.10 9.65
CA LYS A 44 -20.82 2.56 10.61
C LYS A 44 -20.13 2.16 11.92
N SER A 45 -20.93 1.93 12.96
CA SER A 45 -20.42 1.46 14.25
C SER A 45 -19.54 0.21 14.09
N GLY A 46 -18.36 0.23 14.71
CA GLY A 46 -17.34 -0.81 14.59
C GLY A 46 -16.23 -0.46 13.60
N ASP A 47 -16.52 0.31 12.55
CA ASP A 47 -15.53 0.70 11.55
C ASP A 47 -14.42 1.59 12.17
N TRP A 48 -13.21 1.48 11.63
CA TRP A 48 -12.08 2.33 12.04
C TRP A 48 -12.45 3.82 11.97
N ARG A 49 -13.01 4.22 10.82
CA ARG A 49 -13.39 5.62 10.55
C ARG A 49 -14.57 6.14 11.36
N TYR A 50 -15.32 5.27 12.03
CA TYR A 50 -16.41 5.70 12.91
C TYR A 50 -15.89 6.14 14.27
N SER A 51 -14.85 5.46 14.77
CA SER A 51 -14.29 5.69 16.11
C SER A 51 -13.06 6.62 16.12
N ARG A 52 -12.55 6.99 14.94
CA ARG A 52 -11.35 7.81 14.77
C ARG A 52 -11.65 9.05 13.96
N ASN A 53 -11.25 10.21 14.47
CA ASN A 53 -11.26 11.46 13.72
C ASN A 53 -9.87 11.74 13.16
N GLU A 54 -9.58 11.23 11.97
CA GLU A 54 -8.28 11.36 11.32
C GLU A 54 -8.24 12.54 10.37
N LYS A 55 -7.12 13.25 10.34
CA LYS A 55 -6.91 14.35 9.40
C LYS A 55 -6.63 13.79 8.01
N PHE A 56 -7.31 14.32 7.00
CA PHE A 56 -6.98 14.02 5.61
C PHE A 56 -5.58 14.55 5.26
N GLN A 57 -4.68 13.65 4.86
CA GLN A 57 -3.36 14.01 4.36
C GLN A 57 -3.45 14.32 2.86
N THR A 58 -3.24 15.58 2.48
CA THR A 58 -3.14 15.99 1.08
C THR A 58 -1.81 15.53 0.45
N PHE A 59 -1.65 15.71 -0.86
CA PHE A 59 -0.34 15.48 -1.50
C PHE A 59 0.72 16.47 -0.98
N ASP A 60 0.36 17.74 -0.80
CA ASP A 60 1.26 18.77 -0.28
C ASP A 60 1.68 18.50 1.18
N ASP A 61 0.74 18.03 2.02
CA ASP A 61 1.08 17.59 3.39
C ASP A 61 2.10 16.45 3.34
N PHE A 62 1.87 15.47 2.47
CA PHE A 62 2.78 14.34 2.29
C PHE A 62 4.17 14.78 1.82
N GLN A 63 4.26 15.74 0.89
CA GLN A 63 5.55 16.21 0.38
C GLN A 63 6.42 16.85 1.46
N LYS A 64 5.81 17.53 2.45
CA LYS A 64 6.50 18.19 3.56
C LYS A 64 7.04 17.23 4.63
N LEU A 65 6.60 15.97 4.65
CA LEU A 65 7.04 15.00 5.65
C LEU A 65 8.45 14.48 5.38
N THR A 66 9.25 14.40 6.45
CA THR A 66 10.38 13.48 6.54
C THR A 66 9.86 12.05 6.52
N LYS A 67 10.42 11.20 5.66
CA LYS A 67 9.96 9.84 5.39
C LYS A 67 11.11 9.01 4.87
N MET A 68 10.98 7.68 4.95
CA MET A 68 11.94 6.79 4.31
C MET A 68 11.96 7.03 2.80
N LYS A 69 13.17 7.05 2.22
CA LYS A 69 13.37 7.15 0.78
C LYS A 69 14.51 6.22 0.38
N PRO A 70 14.37 5.46 -0.72
CA PRO A 70 15.50 4.76 -1.30
C PRO A 70 16.62 5.76 -1.65
N GLY A 71 17.86 5.33 -1.50
CA GLY A 71 19.05 6.10 -1.86
C GLY A 71 20.23 5.19 -2.20
N PRO A 72 21.38 5.75 -2.60
CA PRO A 72 22.58 4.98 -2.88
C PRO A 72 22.96 4.11 -1.67
N GLY A 73 22.98 2.78 -1.86
CA GLY A 73 23.26 1.82 -0.80
C GLY A 73 22.16 1.61 0.25
N LYS A 74 20.97 2.21 0.07
CA LYS A 74 19.75 1.99 0.89
C LYS A 74 18.55 1.82 -0.02
N ASN A 75 18.36 0.63 -0.58
CA ASN A 75 17.35 0.38 -1.62
C ASN A 75 16.63 -0.97 -1.45
N THR A 76 16.76 -1.60 -0.28
CA THR A 76 16.22 -2.94 -0.02
C THR A 76 15.11 -2.90 1.03
N ILE A 77 14.05 -3.67 0.78
CA ILE A 77 13.03 -4.04 1.77
C ILE A 77 13.47 -5.37 2.39
N TYR A 78 13.60 -5.43 3.71
CA TYR A 78 13.87 -6.69 4.40
C TYR A 78 12.62 -7.20 5.13
N LEU A 79 12.37 -8.49 5.01
CA LEU A 79 11.35 -9.22 5.78
C LEU A 79 12.07 -10.10 6.80
N GLN A 80 11.70 -9.98 8.07
CA GLN A 80 12.19 -10.81 9.16
C GLN A 80 11.04 -11.67 9.68
N PRO A 81 10.98 -12.96 9.32
CA PRO A 81 10.10 -13.90 9.99
C PRO A 81 10.53 -14.06 11.44
N ILE A 82 9.57 -14.01 12.37
CA ILE A 82 9.79 -14.14 13.82
C ILE A 82 8.77 -15.13 14.40
N GLY A 83 9.25 -16.33 14.69
CA GLY A 83 8.55 -17.40 15.37
C GLY A 83 8.61 -18.72 14.60
N GLU A 84 7.52 -19.47 14.62
CA GLU A 84 7.40 -20.81 14.06
C GLU A 84 6.35 -20.85 12.94
N PHE A 85 6.80 -21.23 11.74
CA PHE A 85 5.96 -21.21 10.54
C PHE A 85 5.83 -22.60 9.94
N ASN A 86 4.60 -23.01 9.63
CA ASN A 86 4.36 -24.19 8.80
C ASN A 86 4.67 -23.91 7.32
N GLU A 87 4.65 -24.94 6.47
CA GLU A 87 5.00 -24.82 5.05
C GLU A 87 4.07 -23.88 4.26
N LEU A 88 2.79 -23.82 4.62
CA LEU A 88 1.85 -22.87 3.99
C LEU A 88 2.20 -21.44 4.39
N GLN A 89 2.47 -21.17 5.66
CA GLN A 89 2.86 -19.84 6.13
C GLN A 89 4.20 -19.39 5.52
N LYS A 90 5.18 -20.29 5.40
CA LYS A 90 6.43 -20.00 4.69
C LYS A 90 6.17 -19.62 3.23
N LYS A 91 5.24 -20.32 2.57
CA LYS A 91 4.82 -20.00 1.20
C LYS A 91 4.11 -18.64 1.12
N GLU A 92 3.28 -18.28 2.09
CA GLU A 92 2.65 -16.94 2.16
C GLU A 92 3.70 -15.84 2.32
N ILE A 93 4.71 -16.04 3.16
CA ILE A 93 5.83 -15.09 3.34
C ILE A 93 6.60 -14.91 2.03
N GLU A 94 6.89 -16.00 1.31
CA GLU A 94 7.58 -15.94 0.01
C GLU A 94 6.76 -15.19 -1.05
N LEU A 95 5.46 -15.49 -1.17
CA LEU A 95 4.57 -14.77 -2.08
C LEU A 95 4.41 -13.30 -1.68
N THR A 96 4.44 -13.00 -0.38
CA THR A 96 4.44 -11.62 0.13
C THR A 96 5.72 -10.91 -0.26
N ARG A 97 6.90 -11.57 -0.22
CA ARG A 97 8.16 -11.01 -0.73
C ARG A 97 8.08 -10.67 -2.21
N GLU A 98 7.55 -11.58 -3.05
CA GLU A 98 7.33 -11.33 -4.48
C GLU A 98 6.40 -10.13 -4.72
N TYR A 99 5.27 -10.11 -4.00
CA TYR A 99 4.29 -9.03 -4.07
C TYR A 99 4.90 -7.69 -3.68
N LEU A 100 5.57 -7.60 -2.53
CA LEU A 100 6.13 -6.35 -2.03
C LEU A 100 7.26 -5.82 -2.94
N SER A 101 8.06 -6.73 -3.50
CA SER A 101 9.08 -6.35 -4.48
C SER A 101 8.45 -5.72 -5.72
N THR A 102 7.35 -6.30 -6.21
CA THR A 102 6.58 -5.74 -7.33
C THR A 102 5.88 -4.43 -6.95
N TYR A 103 5.26 -4.38 -5.76
CA TYR A 103 4.43 -3.29 -5.28
C TYR A 103 5.24 -2.01 -5.04
N PHE A 104 6.46 -2.13 -4.51
CA PHE A 104 7.32 -0.99 -4.26
C PHE A 104 8.41 -0.81 -5.34
N GLN A 105 8.56 -1.78 -6.25
CA GLN A 105 9.67 -1.87 -7.22
C GLN A 105 11.05 -1.72 -6.55
N LEU A 106 11.19 -2.36 -5.39
CA LEU A 106 12.43 -2.44 -4.62
C LEU A 106 12.82 -3.90 -4.45
N GLU A 107 14.12 -4.15 -4.32
CA GLU A 107 14.60 -5.47 -3.96
C GLU A 107 14.02 -5.84 -2.60
N THR A 108 13.38 -7.01 -2.49
CA THR A 108 12.82 -7.51 -1.22
C THR A 108 13.47 -8.83 -0.85
N LYS A 109 14.06 -8.90 0.34
CA LYS A 109 14.78 -10.08 0.85
C LYS A 109 14.13 -10.61 2.12
N ILE A 110 14.12 -11.93 2.29
CA ILE A 110 13.72 -12.59 3.54
C ILE A 110 14.99 -12.95 4.32
N LEU A 111 15.03 -12.61 5.60
CA LEU A 111 16.10 -12.99 6.52
C LEU A 111 15.83 -14.36 7.18
N PRO A 112 16.86 -15.01 7.75
CA PRO A 112 16.67 -16.23 8.53
C PRO A 112 15.67 -16.04 9.67
N ILE A 113 14.81 -17.03 9.89
CA ILE A 113 13.76 -17.01 10.91
C ILE A 113 14.37 -16.80 12.30
N LEU A 114 13.77 -15.92 13.10
CA LEU A 114 14.08 -15.79 14.52
C LEU A 114 13.14 -16.63 15.37
N PRO A 115 13.62 -17.32 16.42
CA PRO A 115 12.75 -18.14 17.25
C PRO A 115 11.89 -17.28 18.20
N ASN A 116 10.79 -17.84 18.67
CA ASN A 116 9.91 -17.22 19.68
C ASN A 116 10.61 -16.96 21.03
N THR A 117 11.74 -17.59 21.30
CA THR A 117 12.51 -17.43 22.54
C THR A 117 13.07 -16.02 22.75
N ILE A 118 13.05 -15.16 21.73
CA ILE A 118 13.45 -13.76 21.84
C ILE A 118 12.41 -12.88 22.57
N PHE A 119 11.20 -13.41 22.79
CA PHE A 119 10.14 -12.70 23.50
C PHE A 119 10.17 -13.05 24.99
N PRO A 120 10.57 -12.12 25.87
CA PRO A 120 10.48 -12.35 27.31
C PRO A 120 9.01 -12.36 27.76
N LYS A 121 8.70 -13.12 28.82
CA LYS A 121 7.33 -13.17 29.40
C LYS A 121 6.78 -11.80 29.81
N SER A 122 7.63 -10.82 30.10
CA SER A 122 7.22 -9.47 30.49
C SER A 122 6.56 -8.68 29.36
N VAL A 123 6.70 -9.10 28.10
CA VAL A 123 6.09 -8.44 26.93
C VAL A 123 4.97 -9.26 26.31
N THR A 124 4.55 -10.33 27.00
CA THR A 124 3.43 -11.16 26.59
C THR A 124 2.25 -10.97 27.54
N ARG A 125 1.05 -11.23 27.05
CA ARG A 125 -0.18 -11.30 27.85
C ARG A 125 -1.11 -12.38 27.32
N ILE A 126 -2.07 -12.79 28.14
CA ILE A 126 -3.20 -13.60 27.67
C ILE A 126 -4.36 -12.66 27.38
N SER A 127 -4.87 -12.69 26.14
CA SER A 127 -6.04 -11.91 25.74
C SER A 127 -7.31 -12.39 26.44
N THR A 128 -8.38 -11.61 26.34
CA THR A 128 -9.72 -12.05 26.79
C THR A 128 -10.22 -13.28 26.03
N GLU A 129 -9.65 -13.57 24.87
CA GLU A 129 -9.94 -14.75 24.02
C GLU A 129 -9.06 -15.96 24.41
N GLY A 130 -8.24 -15.85 25.46
CA GLY A 130 -7.38 -16.93 25.94
C GLY A 130 -6.08 -17.12 25.14
N GLN A 131 -5.74 -16.18 24.27
CA GLN A 131 -4.60 -16.29 23.35
C GLN A 131 -3.40 -15.49 23.84
N GLU A 132 -2.20 -16.04 23.69
CA GLU A 132 -0.97 -15.31 23.98
C GLU A 132 -0.74 -14.23 22.92
N GLN A 133 -0.59 -12.99 23.37
CA GLN A 133 -0.29 -11.82 22.53
C GLN A 133 1.05 -11.22 22.91
N ILE A 134 1.75 -10.67 21.93
CA ILE A 134 3.04 -10.00 22.08
C ILE A 134 2.87 -8.49 21.91
N LEU A 135 3.56 -7.71 22.74
CA LEU A 135 3.56 -6.25 22.62
C LEU A 135 4.27 -5.85 21.32
N ALA A 136 3.52 -5.30 20.37
CA ALA A 136 4.05 -4.92 19.06
C ALA A 136 5.20 -3.90 19.16
N GLY A 137 5.10 -2.92 20.06
CA GLY A 137 6.16 -1.94 20.32
C GLY A 137 7.49 -2.58 20.74
N TYR A 138 7.47 -3.69 21.49
CA TYR A 138 8.72 -4.39 21.83
C TYR A 138 9.41 -4.96 20.58
N ILE A 139 8.63 -5.50 19.63
CA ILE A 139 9.17 -6.01 18.37
C ILE A 139 9.85 -4.89 17.58
N LEU A 140 9.21 -3.73 17.50
CA LEU A 140 9.79 -2.57 16.82
C LEU A 140 11.09 -2.12 17.52
N ASP A 141 10.98 -1.75 18.79
CA ASP A 141 12.02 -1.00 19.50
C ASP A 141 13.21 -1.86 19.91
N SER A 142 12.94 -3.08 20.35
CA SER A 142 13.95 -3.96 20.94
C SER A 142 14.52 -4.99 19.97
N ILE A 143 13.83 -5.27 18.86
CA ILE A 143 14.27 -6.26 17.88
C ILE A 143 14.57 -5.60 16.54
N LEU A 144 13.59 -4.99 15.87
CA LEU A 144 13.74 -4.57 14.49
C LEU A 144 14.65 -3.36 14.33
N ILE A 145 14.51 -2.31 15.15
CA ILE A 145 15.38 -1.12 15.08
C ILE A 145 16.84 -1.52 15.28
N LYS A 146 17.13 -2.37 16.27
CA LYS A 146 18.50 -2.79 16.61
C LYS A 146 19.13 -3.74 15.59
N ARG A 147 18.31 -4.39 14.75
CA ARG A 147 18.76 -5.40 13.78
C ARG A 147 18.55 -4.98 12.33
N LYS A 148 18.10 -3.74 12.10
CA LYS A 148 17.85 -3.21 10.76
C LYS A 148 19.14 -3.27 9.93
N PRO A 149 19.16 -4.01 8.81
CA PRO A 149 20.33 -4.03 7.93
C PRO A 149 20.71 -2.62 7.47
N ASN A 150 22.00 -2.36 7.32
CA ASN A 150 22.50 -1.01 6.99
C ASN A 150 22.00 -0.51 5.63
N ASP A 151 21.76 -1.42 4.68
CA ASP A 151 21.22 -1.17 3.34
C ASP A 151 19.68 -1.24 3.27
N ALA A 152 19.01 -1.48 4.40
CA ALA A 152 17.55 -1.50 4.46
C ALA A 152 16.98 -0.09 4.36
N THR A 153 16.13 0.13 3.35
CA THR A 153 15.23 1.30 3.34
C THR A 153 14.17 1.13 4.42
N VAL A 154 13.53 -0.05 4.42
CA VAL A 154 12.49 -0.44 5.38
C VAL A 154 12.72 -1.87 5.85
N PHE A 155 12.31 -2.16 7.08
CA PHE A 155 12.49 -3.47 7.69
C PHE A 155 11.21 -3.95 8.38
N MET A 156 10.60 -4.99 7.82
CA MET A 156 9.31 -5.51 8.26
C MET A 156 9.49 -6.85 8.98
N GLY A 157 9.02 -6.96 10.21
CA GLY A 157 8.80 -8.24 10.89
C GLY A 157 7.50 -8.90 10.41
N ILE A 158 7.51 -10.22 10.29
CA ILE A 158 6.30 -11.03 10.11
C ILE A 158 6.29 -12.07 11.21
N THR A 159 5.21 -12.16 11.99
CA THR A 159 5.10 -13.13 13.08
C THR A 159 3.79 -13.91 13.01
N GLU A 160 3.82 -15.18 13.41
CA GLU A 160 2.64 -15.99 13.62
C GLU A 160 1.94 -15.71 14.96
N LYS A 161 2.56 -14.94 15.86
CA LYS A 161 1.98 -14.58 17.17
C LYS A 161 1.00 -13.43 17.05
N ASP A 162 -0.04 -13.43 17.89
CA ASP A 162 -0.98 -12.31 17.98
C ASP A 162 -0.31 -11.07 18.57
N LEU A 163 -0.76 -9.88 18.19
CA LEU A 163 -0.13 -8.62 18.58
C LEU A 163 -1.10 -7.72 19.32
N PHE A 164 -0.60 -6.99 20.31
CA PHE A 164 -1.32 -5.88 20.93
C PHE A 164 -0.46 -4.61 20.96
N PRO A 165 -1.05 -3.42 20.75
CA PRO A 165 -0.27 -2.17 20.68
C PRO A 165 -0.06 -1.54 22.06
N LYS A 166 -1.07 -1.64 22.94
CA LYS A 166 -1.13 -1.04 24.28
C LYS A 166 -2.06 -1.85 25.19
N PRO A 167 -1.92 -1.76 26.52
CA PRO A 167 -2.74 -2.54 27.45
C PRO A 167 -4.25 -2.38 27.23
N GLU A 168 -4.72 -1.20 26.83
CA GLU A 168 -6.15 -0.87 26.71
C GLU A 168 -6.79 -1.34 25.39
N TRP A 169 -6.00 -1.85 24.45
CA TRP A 169 -6.46 -2.27 23.11
C TRP A 169 -6.51 -3.78 23.03
N ASN A 170 -7.42 -4.34 22.21
CA ASN A 170 -7.56 -5.80 22.07
C ASN A 170 -6.41 -6.41 21.27
N TYR A 171 -6.23 -5.99 20.02
CA TYR A 171 -5.15 -6.47 19.15
C TYR A 171 -4.86 -5.46 18.02
N VAL A 172 -3.80 -5.71 17.26
CA VAL A 172 -3.53 -5.08 15.96
C VAL A 172 -3.07 -6.12 14.94
N PHE A 173 -3.40 -5.92 13.66
CA PHE A 173 -2.85 -6.77 12.59
C PHE A 173 -1.41 -6.41 12.25
N GLY A 174 -1.01 -5.16 12.49
CA GLY A 174 0.34 -4.68 12.30
C GLY A 174 0.59 -3.37 13.04
N GLN A 175 1.85 -2.97 13.07
CA GLN A 175 2.25 -1.67 13.59
C GLN A 175 3.57 -1.24 12.95
N ALA A 176 3.67 0.01 12.53
CA ALA A 176 4.88 0.60 11.97
C ALA A 176 5.40 1.82 12.76
N SER A 177 6.72 1.96 12.83
CA SER A 177 7.40 3.22 13.13
C SER A 177 7.73 3.93 11.81
N TYR A 178 7.19 5.14 11.66
CA TYR A 178 7.39 5.98 10.48
C TYR A 178 8.85 6.46 10.38
N GLU A 179 9.43 6.86 11.51
CA GLU A 179 10.75 7.52 11.56
C GLU A 179 11.91 6.51 11.50
N ASP A 180 11.73 5.33 12.11
CA ASP A 180 12.77 4.30 12.11
C ASP A 180 12.71 3.42 10.86
N GLY A 181 11.61 3.49 10.11
CA GLY A 181 11.35 2.65 8.94
C GLY A 181 11.39 1.17 9.30
N VAL A 182 10.70 0.82 10.39
CA VAL A 182 10.47 -0.57 10.80
C VAL A 182 8.98 -0.81 11.05
N GLY A 183 8.53 -2.04 10.91
CA GLY A 183 7.15 -2.41 11.25
C GLY A 183 7.01 -3.90 11.46
N VAL A 184 5.86 -4.32 11.96
CA VAL A 184 5.55 -5.74 12.14
C VAL A 184 4.13 -6.02 11.66
N THR A 185 3.94 -7.17 11.01
CA THR A 185 2.62 -7.74 10.67
C THR A 185 2.45 -9.09 11.39
N SER A 186 1.26 -9.31 11.95
CA SER A 186 0.85 -10.60 12.51
C SER A 186 0.01 -11.39 11.52
N MET A 187 0.38 -12.64 11.29
CA MET A 187 -0.41 -13.61 10.53
C MET A 187 -1.49 -14.30 11.36
N TYR A 188 -1.45 -14.15 12.70
CA TYR A 188 -2.22 -14.97 13.64
C TYR A 188 -3.71 -15.02 13.31
N ARG A 189 -4.30 -13.85 13.02
CA ARG A 189 -5.75 -13.71 12.80
C ARG A 189 -6.18 -13.93 11.35
N PHE A 190 -5.26 -14.13 10.39
CA PHE A 190 -5.62 -14.14 8.96
C PHE A 190 -6.31 -15.41 8.47
N SER A 191 -6.24 -16.51 9.24
CA SER A 191 -6.80 -17.82 8.89
C SER A 191 -7.49 -18.52 10.07
N ASP A 192 -8.17 -17.76 10.95
CA ASP A 192 -8.74 -18.34 12.17
C ASP A 192 -7.70 -19.15 12.98
N CYS A 193 -6.46 -18.63 13.04
CA CYS A 193 -5.29 -19.25 13.66
C CYS A 193 -4.71 -20.51 12.96
N HIS A 194 -5.31 -21.01 11.88
CA HIS A 194 -4.78 -22.17 11.15
C HIS A 194 -4.93 -22.06 9.62
N VAL A 195 -3.79 -21.92 8.94
CA VAL A 195 -3.73 -21.90 7.47
C VAL A 195 -3.85 -23.32 6.92
N SER A 196 -4.73 -23.48 5.94
CA SER A 196 -4.98 -24.69 5.17
C SER A 196 -5.14 -24.34 3.68
N SER A 197 -5.19 -25.34 2.81
CA SER A 197 -5.35 -25.10 1.37
C SER A 197 -6.63 -24.35 1.01
N SER A 198 -7.70 -24.44 1.81
CA SER A 198 -8.98 -23.77 1.53
C SER A 198 -9.01 -22.29 1.90
N ASN A 199 -8.20 -21.86 2.88
CA ASN A 199 -8.13 -20.47 3.34
C ASN A 199 -6.79 -19.79 2.99
N PHE A 200 -5.89 -20.48 2.29
CA PHE A 200 -4.59 -19.95 1.88
C PHE A 200 -4.68 -18.61 1.14
N ASN A 201 -5.58 -18.50 0.17
CA ASN A 201 -5.68 -17.30 -0.67
C ASN A 201 -6.15 -16.08 0.12
N ILE A 202 -7.18 -16.22 0.98
CA ILE A 202 -7.68 -15.11 1.80
C ILE A 202 -6.64 -14.68 2.83
N SER A 203 -5.89 -15.62 3.37
CA SER A 203 -4.80 -15.37 4.32
C SER A 203 -3.63 -14.65 3.69
N LEU A 204 -3.21 -15.09 2.50
CA LEU A 204 -2.21 -14.41 1.68
C LEU A 204 -2.67 -12.99 1.34
N GLU A 205 -3.91 -12.81 0.91
CA GLU A 205 -4.48 -11.50 0.55
C GLU A 205 -4.44 -10.53 1.74
N ARG A 206 -4.79 -11.01 2.94
CA ARG A 206 -4.69 -10.23 4.17
C ARG A 206 -3.23 -9.88 4.50
N LEU A 207 -2.31 -10.84 4.38
CA LEU A 207 -0.89 -10.61 4.65
C LEU A 207 -0.28 -9.55 3.71
N ILE A 208 -0.57 -9.62 2.41
CA ILE A 208 -0.05 -8.63 1.46
C ILE A 208 -0.67 -7.24 1.68
N LYS A 209 -1.95 -7.17 2.03
CA LYS A 209 -2.65 -5.91 2.34
C LYS A 209 -2.06 -5.24 3.57
N ILE A 210 -1.98 -5.96 4.69
CA ILE A 210 -1.44 -5.39 5.93
C ILE A 210 0.06 -5.08 5.78
N SER A 211 0.85 -5.95 5.16
CA SER A 211 2.29 -5.68 5.00
C SER A 211 2.58 -4.46 4.12
N SER A 212 1.84 -4.28 3.02
CA SER A 212 1.99 -3.08 2.19
C SER A 212 1.43 -1.83 2.84
N HIS A 213 0.38 -1.95 3.66
CA HIS A 213 -0.15 -0.87 4.49
C HIS A 213 0.91 -0.35 5.47
N GLU A 214 1.47 -1.23 6.29
CA GLU A 214 2.48 -0.85 7.29
C GLU A 214 3.77 -0.35 6.64
N ILE A 215 4.22 -0.91 5.51
CA ILE A 215 5.34 -0.33 4.75
C ILE A 215 4.97 1.04 4.16
N GLY A 216 3.72 1.23 3.73
CA GLY A 216 3.22 2.53 3.27
C GLY A 216 3.34 3.63 4.33
N HIS A 217 3.11 3.28 5.61
CA HIS A 217 3.37 4.17 6.73
C HIS A 217 4.85 4.56 6.84
N MET A 218 5.79 3.63 6.68
CA MET A 218 7.23 3.93 6.68
C MET A 218 7.63 4.87 5.53
N PHE A 219 6.92 4.83 4.41
CA PHE A 219 7.06 5.79 3.31
C PHE A 219 6.27 7.10 3.50
N GLY A 220 5.69 7.32 4.68
CA GLY A 220 5.07 8.58 5.10
C GLY A 220 3.59 8.73 4.75
N ILE A 221 2.92 7.65 4.31
CA ILE A 221 1.50 7.71 3.97
C ILE A 221 0.68 7.44 5.23
N SER A 222 -0.17 8.39 5.62
CA SER A 222 -1.15 8.18 6.70
C SER A 222 -2.33 7.35 6.21
N HIS A 223 -3.25 6.99 7.10
CA HIS A 223 -4.50 6.39 6.67
C HIS A 223 -5.20 7.21 5.59
N CYS A 224 -5.65 6.52 4.55
CA CYS A 224 -6.30 7.11 3.39
C CYS A 224 -7.78 7.33 3.70
N LEU A 225 -8.27 8.53 3.42
CA LEU A 225 -9.71 8.85 3.48
C LEU A 225 -10.28 9.20 2.10
N ASN A 226 -9.48 9.08 1.03
CA ASN A 226 -9.83 9.46 -0.34
C ASN A 226 -10.76 8.44 -1.01
N ALA A 227 -10.40 7.17 -0.96
CA ALA A 227 -11.03 6.08 -1.67
C ALA A 227 -10.75 4.73 -0.98
N ASN A 228 -11.43 3.67 -1.40
CA ASN A 228 -11.12 2.29 -1.03
C ASN A 228 -9.69 1.98 -1.53
N CYS A 229 -8.79 1.76 -0.58
CA CYS A 229 -7.35 1.85 -0.71
C CYS A 229 -6.70 0.94 0.33
N VAL A 230 -5.59 0.30 -0.02
CA VAL A 230 -4.83 -0.52 0.95
C VAL A 230 -4.40 0.27 2.21
N MET A 231 -4.26 1.60 2.08
CA MET A 231 -3.91 2.49 3.18
C MET A 231 -5.12 2.90 4.04
N ASN A 232 -6.33 2.36 3.85
CA ASN A 232 -7.44 2.60 4.78
C ASN A 232 -7.14 1.92 6.13
N GLY A 233 -7.35 2.61 7.25
CA GLY A 233 -7.27 1.98 8.57
C GLY A 233 -8.43 1.00 8.78
N THR A 234 -8.18 -0.09 9.51
CA THR A 234 -9.17 -1.15 9.75
C THR A 234 -9.19 -1.56 11.22
N ASN A 235 -10.38 -1.87 11.76
CA ASN A 235 -10.54 -2.45 13.10
C ASN A 235 -10.76 -3.98 13.06
N SER A 236 -11.04 -4.53 11.88
CA SER A 236 -11.50 -5.91 11.72
C SER A 236 -11.07 -6.53 10.40
N LEU A 237 -11.09 -7.87 10.33
CA LEU A 237 -10.81 -8.59 9.09
C LEU A 237 -11.85 -8.28 8.01
N SER A 238 -13.11 -8.07 8.38
CA SER A 238 -14.16 -7.74 7.41
C SER A 238 -13.93 -6.37 6.76
N GLU A 239 -13.39 -5.39 7.49
CA GLU A 239 -12.91 -4.13 6.89
C GLU A 239 -11.68 -4.37 6.00
N THR A 240 -10.69 -5.15 6.46
CA THR A 240 -9.51 -5.50 5.65
C THR A 240 -9.88 -6.20 4.34
N ASP A 241 -10.84 -7.13 4.38
CA ASP A 241 -11.32 -7.88 3.22
C ASP A 241 -12.15 -7.01 2.27
N TYR A 242 -12.88 -6.02 2.81
CA TYR A 242 -13.62 -5.03 2.02
C TYR A 242 -12.68 -4.10 1.24
N HIS A 243 -11.51 -3.78 1.80
CA HIS A 243 -10.56 -2.88 1.18
C HIS A 243 -9.69 -3.58 0.14
N PHE A 244 -9.37 -2.88 -0.96
CA PHE A 244 -8.50 -3.42 -2.00
C PHE A 244 -7.01 -3.34 -1.60
N ALA A 245 -6.19 -4.25 -2.12
CA ALA A 245 -4.74 -4.17 -2.07
C ALA A 245 -4.19 -3.04 -2.97
N ARG A 246 -5.02 -2.53 -3.88
CA ARG A 246 -4.76 -1.32 -4.66
C ARG A 246 -4.58 -0.09 -3.77
N ALA A 247 -3.47 0.63 -3.93
CA ALA A 247 -3.41 2.04 -3.52
C ALA A 247 -4.25 2.89 -4.48
N CYS A 248 -5.10 3.77 -3.95
CA CYS A 248 -5.87 4.73 -4.77
C CYS A 248 -4.95 5.70 -5.53
N SER A 249 -5.50 6.42 -6.51
CA SER A 249 -4.73 7.36 -7.34
C SER A 249 -3.88 8.34 -6.51
N LEU A 250 -4.46 8.94 -5.46
CA LEU A 250 -3.75 9.84 -4.56
C LEU A 250 -2.61 9.16 -3.80
N CYS A 251 -2.81 7.92 -3.31
CA CYS A 251 -1.74 7.20 -2.60
C CYS A 251 -0.65 6.71 -3.55
N GLN A 252 -1.00 6.34 -4.80
CA GLN A 252 0.00 6.05 -5.83
C GLN A 252 0.81 7.30 -6.20
N GLN A 253 0.17 8.48 -6.29
CA GLN A 253 0.87 9.75 -6.52
C GLN A 253 1.88 10.03 -5.39
N LYS A 254 1.47 9.86 -4.13
CA LYS A 254 2.33 10.00 -2.95
C LYS A 254 3.51 9.03 -3.01
N LEU A 255 3.27 7.71 -3.14
CA LEU A 255 4.33 6.72 -3.21
C LEU A 255 5.30 6.99 -4.36
N ASN A 256 4.77 7.25 -5.56
CA ASN A 256 5.61 7.45 -6.75
C ASN A 256 6.50 8.68 -6.62
N SER A 257 6.02 9.76 -6.00
CA SER A 257 6.85 10.95 -5.76
C SER A 257 8.08 10.71 -4.86
N SER A 258 8.12 9.59 -4.12
CA SER A 258 9.25 9.22 -3.25
C SER A 258 10.04 8.02 -3.73
N LEU A 259 9.40 7.08 -4.44
CA LEU A 259 10.02 5.83 -4.91
C LEU A 259 10.39 5.85 -6.39
N LEU A 260 9.75 6.72 -7.19
CA LEU A 260 9.96 6.85 -8.64
C LEU A 260 9.84 5.52 -9.42
N TYR A 261 8.93 4.65 -8.98
CA TYR A 261 8.66 3.38 -9.67
C TYR A 261 7.98 3.61 -11.05
N ASP A 262 8.10 2.65 -11.96
CA ASP A 262 7.33 2.63 -13.21
C ASP A 262 5.89 2.20 -12.94
N HIS A 263 4.96 3.15 -13.10
CA HIS A 263 3.53 2.95 -12.91
C HIS A 263 2.94 1.82 -13.77
N LYS A 264 3.26 1.78 -15.06
CA LYS A 264 2.66 0.84 -16.02
C LYS A 264 3.19 -0.57 -15.77
N LYS A 265 4.51 -0.69 -15.59
CA LYS A 265 5.14 -1.97 -15.25
C LYS A 265 4.59 -2.51 -13.93
N ARG A 266 4.52 -1.68 -12.89
CA ARG A 266 3.96 -2.06 -11.59
C ARG A 266 2.53 -2.57 -11.70
N LEU A 267 1.67 -1.87 -12.44
CA LEU A 267 0.28 -2.28 -12.64
C LEU A 267 0.17 -3.63 -13.36
N LEU A 268 0.93 -3.80 -14.46
CA LEU A 268 0.94 -5.04 -15.23
C LEU A 268 1.43 -6.22 -14.39
N ASP A 269 2.54 -6.05 -13.66
CA ASP A 269 3.12 -7.10 -12.85
C ASP A 269 2.20 -7.48 -11.67
N LEU A 270 1.57 -6.50 -11.01
CA LEU A 270 0.58 -6.77 -9.96
C LEU A 270 -0.64 -7.49 -10.50
N LYS A 271 -1.18 -7.08 -11.66
CA LYS A 271 -2.28 -7.78 -12.32
C LYS A 271 -1.92 -9.26 -12.55
N ASN A 272 -0.74 -9.53 -13.12
CA ASN A 272 -0.29 -10.89 -13.40
C ASN A 272 -0.07 -11.70 -12.11
N PHE A 273 0.44 -11.07 -11.05
CA PHE A 273 0.55 -11.69 -9.73
C PHE A 273 -0.82 -12.10 -9.18
N PHE A 274 -1.80 -11.19 -9.18
CA PHE A 274 -3.15 -11.48 -8.69
C PHE A 274 -3.84 -12.59 -9.49
N GLU A 275 -3.65 -12.61 -10.82
CA GLU A 275 -4.16 -13.66 -11.70
C GLU A 275 -3.56 -15.02 -11.34
N LYS A 276 -2.22 -15.10 -11.23
CA LYS A 276 -1.47 -16.31 -10.89
C LYS A 276 -1.86 -16.89 -9.53
N GLN A 277 -2.12 -16.03 -8.54
CA GLN A 277 -2.49 -16.44 -7.19
C GLN A 277 -4.01 -16.57 -6.98
N HIS A 278 -4.82 -16.40 -8.03
CA HIS A 278 -6.29 -16.44 -7.97
C HIS A 278 -6.90 -15.47 -6.95
N LEU A 279 -6.33 -14.27 -6.83
CA LEU A 279 -6.84 -13.16 -6.01
C LEU A 279 -7.82 -12.32 -6.85
N ASN A 280 -8.99 -12.90 -7.13
CA ASN A 280 -9.91 -12.42 -8.17
C ASN A 280 -10.36 -10.95 -7.98
N SER A 281 -10.67 -10.54 -6.75
CA SER A 281 -11.09 -9.15 -6.45
C SER A 281 -10.00 -8.14 -6.80
N GLU A 282 -8.74 -8.46 -6.49
CA GLU A 282 -7.58 -7.62 -6.77
C GLU A 282 -7.20 -7.66 -8.25
N PHE A 283 -7.31 -8.83 -8.90
CA PHE A 283 -7.10 -8.98 -10.33
C PHE A 283 -8.07 -8.12 -11.14
N VAL A 284 -9.38 -8.23 -10.88
CA VAL A 284 -10.41 -7.43 -11.58
C VAL A 284 -10.16 -5.94 -11.38
N ARG A 285 -9.76 -5.54 -10.17
CA ARG A 285 -9.44 -4.14 -9.87
C ARG A 285 -8.23 -3.64 -10.65
N ALA A 286 -7.17 -4.44 -10.76
CA ALA A 286 -5.98 -4.11 -11.54
C ALA A 286 -6.27 -4.10 -13.06
N GLU A 287 -7.11 -5.02 -13.54
CA GLU A 287 -7.53 -5.08 -14.94
C GLU A 287 -8.35 -3.85 -15.36
N GLN A 288 -9.21 -3.34 -14.49
CA GLN A 288 -9.95 -2.10 -14.73
C GLN A 288 -9.02 -0.90 -14.94
N ASP A 289 -7.98 -0.74 -14.13
CA ASP A 289 -6.96 0.30 -14.33
C ASP A 289 -6.18 0.08 -15.62
N PHE A 290 -5.80 -1.16 -15.91
CA PHE A 290 -5.03 -1.52 -17.09
C PHE A 290 -5.79 -1.19 -18.38
N ASN A 291 -7.09 -1.44 -18.41
CA ASN A 291 -7.93 -1.16 -19.58
C ASN A 291 -8.14 0.33 -19.87
N LEU A 292 -7.97 1.22 -18.88
CA LEU A 292 -8.01 2.67 -19.10
C LEU A 292 -6.71 3.22 -19.72
N LEU A 293 -5.63 2.44 -19.69
CA LEU A 293 -4.29 2.85 -20.12
C LEU A 293 -3.88 2.26 -21.48
N LYS A 294 -4.75 1.41 -22.06
CA LYS A 294 -4.66 0.95 -23.46
C LYS A 294 -5.14 2.03 -24.40
#